data_AF-A0A2V8BUY5-F1
#
_entry.id   AF-A0A2V8BUY5-F1
#
_cell.length_a   1.000
_cell.length_b   1.000
_cell.length_c   1.000
_cell.angle_alpha   90.00
_cell.angle_beta   90.00
_cell.angle_gamma   90.00
#
_symmetry.space_group_name_H-M   'P 1'
#
loop_
_entity.id
_entity.type
_entity.pdbx_description
1 polymer ?
#
loop_
_entity_poly.entity_id
_entity_poly.type
_entity_poly.pdbx_seq_one_letter_code
_entity_poly.pdbx_strand_id
1 'polypeptide(L)' 'LVVQDPVRMGYLGVKTMVAHIRGEPVEKVIDTGAELATRENRNQPGMKARLEPDLSKWLK' A
#
# COMPACT_ATOMS: atom_id res chain seq x y z
N LEU A 1 15.28 7.39 4.28
CA LEU A 1 13.95 7.93 3.95
C LEU A 1 12.92 6.93 4.47
N VAL A 2 11.91 7.35 5.22
CA VAL A 2 10.83 6.42 5.63
C VAL A 2 9.75 6.44 4.56
N VAL A 3 9.39 5.28 4.02
CA VAL A 3 8.52 5.13 2.86
C VAL A 3 7.27 4.33 3.25
N GLN A 4 6.11 4.84 2.84
CA GLN A 4 4.81 4.18 3.01
C GLN A 4 4.42 3.38 1.76
N ASP A 5 3.30 2.65 1.82
CA ASP A 5 2.74 1.91 0.67
C ASP A 5 1.36 2.48 0.26
N PRO A 6 1.32 3.60 -0.48
CA PRO A 6 0.07 4.29 -0.82
C PRO A 6 -0.86 3.46 -1.72
N VAL A 7 -0.30 2.59 -2.58
CA VAL A 7 -1.10 1.70 -3.44
C VAL A 7 -1.82 0.67 -2.59
N ARG A 8 -1.13 0.05 -1.62
CA ARG A 8 -1.76 -0.85 -0.65
C ARG A 8 -2.81 -0.15 0.20
N MET A 9 -2.55 1.08 0.66
CA MET A 9 -3.52 1.88 1.42
C MET A 9 -4.81 2.08 0.63
N GLY A 10 -4.72 2.51 -0.64
CA GLY A 10 -5.89 2.70 -1.51
C GLY A 10 -6.66 1.39 -1.74
N TYR A 11 -5.95 0.31 -2.02
CA TYR A 11 -6.56 -1.02 -2.22
C TYR A 11 -7.32 -1.49 -0.98
N LEU A 12 -6.69 -1.42 0.21
CA LEU A 12 -7.33 -1.80 1.46
C LEU A 12 -8.51 -0.90 1.79
N GLY A 13 -8.41 0.41 1.56
CA GLY A 13 -9.51 1.34 1.79
C GLY A 13 -10.78 0.96 1.00
N VAL A 14 -10.65 0.72 -0.30
CA VAL A 14 -11.79 0.32 -1.14
C VAL A 14 -12.30 -1.07 -0.76
N LYS A 15 -11.40 -2.04 -0.56
CA LYS A 15 -11.79 -3.41 -0.19
C LYS A 15 -12.55 -3.44 1.14
N THR A 16 -12.06 -2.73 2.16
CA THR A 16 -12.69 -2.63 3.47
C THR A 16 -14.05 -1.94 3.39
N MET A 17 -14.20 -0.90 2.57
CA MET A 17 -15.49 -0.24 2.36
C MET A 17 -16.52 -1.21 1.74
N VAL A 18 -16.12 -1.99 0.73
CA VAL A 18 -17.00 -2.99 0.10
C VAL A 18 -17.42 -4.07 1.11
N ALA A 19 -16.48 -4.57 1.92
CA ALA A 19 -16.78 -5.53 2.98
C ALA A 19 -17.78 -4.96 4.00
N HIS A 20 -17.59 -3.71 4.42
CA HIS A 20 -18.52 -3.03 5.33
C HIS A 20 -19.93 -2.90 4.75
N ILE A 21 -20.06 -2.54 3.47
CA ILE A 21 -21.36 -2.46 2.78
C ILE A 21 -22.07 -3.83 2.74
N ARG A 22 -21.32 -4.93 2.69
CA ARG A 22 -21.85 -6.30 2.73
C ARG A 22 -22.20 -6.79 4.13
N GLY A 23 -22.02 -5.96 5.16
CA GLY A 23 -22.27 -6.34 6.55
C GLY A 23 -21.17 -7.23 7.15
N GLU A 24 -20.01 -7.33 6.50
CA GLU A 24 -18.87 -8.07 7.03
C GLU A 24 -18.19 -7.26 8.14
N PRO A 25 -17.68 -7.92 9.20
CA PRO A 25 -16.89 -7.24 10.23
C PRO A 25 -15.57 -6.73 9.64
N VAL A 26 -15.21 -5.50 9.99
CA VAL A 26 -13.97 -4.84 9.54
C VAL A 26 -13.18 -4.28 10.70
N GLU A 27 -11.86 -4.25 10.57
CA GLU A 27 -11.00 -3.60 11.56
C GLU A 27 -11.13 -2.08 11.49
N LYS A 28 -11.16 -1.43 12.67
CA LYS A 28 -11.28 0.04 12.76
C LYS A 28 -10.00 0.76 12.37
N VAL A 29 -8.85 0.13 12.57
CA VAL A 29 -7.52 0.69 12.29
C VAL A 29 -6.71 -0.41 11.62
N ILE A 30 -6.17 -0.13 10.44
CA ILE A 30 -5.35 -1.08 9.68
C ILE A 30 -3.95 -0.49 9.58
N ASP A 31 -2.96 -1.18 10.15
CA ASP A 31 -1.55 -0.84 9.97
C ASP A 31 -1.10 -1.22 8.55
N THR A 32 -0.81 -0.23 7.73
CA THR A 32 -0.32 -0.43 6.37
C THR A 32 1.20 -0.53 6.28
N GLY A 33 1.89 -0.36 7.40
CA GLY A 33 3.33 -0.43 7.53
C GLY A 33 4.06 0.80 6.96
N ALA A 34 5.30 0.94 7.39
CA ALA A 34 6.28 1.86 6.81
C ALA A 34 7.65 1.18 6.85
N GLU A 35 8.48 1.45 5.84
CA GLU A 35 9.82 0.84 5.74
C GLU A 35 10.90 1.90 5.57
N LEU A 36 12.05 1.66 6.17
CA LEU A 36 13.21 2.53 6.02
C LEU A 36 13.92 2.24 4.70
N ALA A 37 13.82 3.16 3.75
CA ALA A 37 14.64 3.18 2.54
C ALA A 37 16.05 3.69 2.86
N THR A 38 17.03 2.85 2.54
CA THR A 38 18.47 3.10 2.64
C THR A 38 19.11 2.97 1.25
N ARG A 39 20.40 3.29 1.12
CA ARG A 39 21.09 3.16 -0.18
C ARG A 39 21.24 1.70 -0.60
N GLU A 40 21.33 0.81 0.38
CA GLU A 40 21.58 -0.63 0.21
C GLU A 40 20.30 -1.36 -0.25
N ASN A 41 19.12 -0.92 0.23
CA ASN A 41 17.86 -1.59 -0.09
C ASN A 41 17.02 -0.92 -1.18
N ARG A 42 17.31 0.33 -1.60
CA ARG A 42 16.47 1.10 -2.53
C ARG A 42 16.20 0.43 -3.88
N ASN A 43 17.12 -0.42 -4.35
CA ASN A 43 17.01 -1.09 -5.65
C ASN A 43 16.37 -2.48 -5.53
N GLN A 44 16.09 -2.96 -4.32
CA GLN A 44 15.37 -4.21 -4.13
C GLN A 44 13.94 -4.06 -4.68
N PRO A 45 13.38 -5.11 -5.32
CA PRO A 45 12.10 -4.99 -6.03
C PRO A 45 10.95 -4.42 -5.17
N GLY A 46 10.86 -4.83 -3.90
CA GLY A 46 9.82 -4.34 -2.98
C GLY A 46 9.96 -2.86 -2.64
N MET A 47 11.16 -2.41 -2.28
CA MET A 47 11.42 -1.00 -1.96
C MET A 47 11.29 -0.12 -3.20
N LYS A 48 11.81 -0.57 -4.35
CA LYS A 48 11.70 0.16 -5.61
C LYS A 48 10.26 0.35 -6.03
N ALA A 49 9.40 -0.66 -5.87
CA ALA A 49 7.98 -0.55 -6.19
C ALA A 49 7.24 0.46 -5.30
N ARG A 50 7.73 0.73 -4.08
CA ARG A 50 7.16 1.75 -3.18
C ARG A 50 7.71 3.15 -3.46
N LEU A 51 8.99 3.25 -3.82
CA LEU A 51 9.63 4.51 -4.18
C LEU A 51 9.17 5.05 -5.54
N GLU A 52 9.05 4.16 -6.52
CA GLU A 52 8.75 4.47 -7.92
C GLU A 52 7.69 3.48 -8.43
N PRO A 53 6.43 3.59 -7.97
CA PRO A 53 5.36 2.70 -8.41
C PRO A 53 5.04 2.94 -9.89
N ASP A 54 4.98 1.85 -10.66
CA ASP A 54 4.47 1.88 -12.04
C ASP A 54 2.93 1.95 -12.01
N LEU A 55 2.40 3.17 -12.11
CA LEU A 55 0.96 3.43 -12.07
C LEU A 55 0.24 3.01 -13.35
N SER A 56 0.95 2.84 -14.47
CA SER A 56 0.34 2.38 -15.75
C SER A 56 -0.26 0.98 -15.63
N LYS A 57 0.19 0.19 -14.66
CA LYS A 57 -0.39 -1.11 -14.31
C LYS A 57 -1.83 -1.00 -13.81
N TRP A 58 -2.22 0.13 -13.23
CA TRP A 58 -3.48 0.31 -12.51
C TRP A 58 -4.37 1.39 -13.11
N LEU A 59 -3.77 2.41 -13.74
CA LEU A 59 -4.46 3.57 -14.32
C LEU A 59 -4.28 3.51 -15.84
N LYS A 60 -5.33 3.08 -16.55
CA LYS A 60 -5.43 3.15 -18.02
C LYS A 60 -6.38 4.28 -18.42
#